data_AF-A0A931Y7Q9-F1
#
_entry.id   AF-A0A931Y7Q9-F1
#
_cell.length_a   1.000
_cell.length_b   1.000
_cell.length_c   1.000
_cell.angle_alpha   90.00
_cell.angle_beta   90.00
_cell.angle_gamma   90.00
#
_symmetry.space_group_name_H-M   'P 1'
#
loop_
_entity.id
_entity.type
_entity.pdbx_description
1 polymer ?
#
loop_
_entity_poly.entity_id
_entity_poly.type
_entity_poly.pdbx_seq_one_letter_code
_entity_poly.pdbx_strand_id
1 'polypeptide(L)'
;MKKLFKSKLLIQIVVASMVATLAMAGIVAAATTIGTNINTGGTLTATGATTIYGATSIGGALTATSTLSVSGVTTFADNASTTGSAVLKSATINSDTGAISFGDENLSTSGTLTLSSGTFNFNTASTSAGSTGSLKILSLGSDTGAFSVSATASTTGTAVLKSATINSDTGAISFGDENLSTSGTFSSGAASFSGNASTTGTAVLKSTGLGSDTGTIAVSATASTTGTAVLKSSTINSDTGAISFGDENLTTTGNIDLATASSTGLVKLQNASSTLANFGGGTTVAKLLFGTCTVDFGTSLGAGTATTTNCTATGVDNTYKFFVTPSNLETYLAFNSASSTGTNVIQVQVFNTSTSTPLTIASHTWAWMAIK
;
A
#
# COMPACT_ATOMS: atom_id res chain seq x y z
N MET A 1 113.79 -74.89 -10.77
CA MET A 1 112.72 -74.38 -9.88
C MET A 1 112.62 -75.07 -8.50
N LYS A 2 112.96 -76.36 -8.31
CA LYS A 2 112.93 -77.01 -6.96
C LYS A 2 113.94 -76.49 -5.91
N LYS A 3 115.02 -75.79 -6.31
CA LYS A 3 115.99 -75.18 -5.38
C LYS A 3 115.57 -73.80 -4.83
N LEU A 4 114.60 -73.14 -5.45
CA LEU A 4 114.11 -71.83 -4.97
C LEU A 4 113.27 -72.00 -3.69
N PHE A 5 112.51 -73.09 -3.55
CA PHE A 5 111.62 -73.35 -2.41
C PHE A 5 112.28 -73.95 -1.16
N LYS A 6 113.59 -74.25 -1.18
CA LYS A 6 114.32 -74.77 -0.01
C LYS A 6 115.17 -73.72 0.72
N SER A 7 115.22 -72.50 0.19
CA SER A 7 115.87 -71.38 0.88
C SER A 7 115.04 -70.99 2.09
N LYS A 8 115.59 -71.12 3.31
CA LYS A 8 114.95 -70.64 4.55
C LYS A 8 114.51 -69.17 4.44
N LEU A 9 115.28 -68.38 3.68
CA LEU A 9 114.99 -66.97 3.42
C LEU A 9 113.67 -66.81 2.63
N LEU A 10 113.43 -67.65 1.63
CA LEU A 10 112.23 -67.58 0.80
C LEU A 10 110.97 -67.96 1.59
N ILE A 11 111.06 -68.98 2.44
CA ILE A 11 109.94 -69.39 3.32
C ILE A 11 109.62 -68.30 4.36
N GLN A 12 110.65 -67.68 4.95
CA GLN A 12 110.46 -66.57 5.89
C GLN A 12 109.75 -65.36 5.26
N ILE A 13 110.11 -65.00 4.02
CA ILE A 13 109.47 -63.90 3.29
C ILE A 13 108.00 -64.21 3.00
N VAL A 14 107.68 -65.43 2.54
CA VAL A 14 106.29 -65.82 2.25
C VAL A 14 105.43 -65.84 3.52
N VAL A 15 105.94 -66.41 4.62
CA VAL A 15 105.22 -66.46 5.90
C VAL A 15 105.04 -65.04 6.46
N ALA A 16 106.07 -64.20 6.43
CA ALA A 16 105.97 -62.81 6.89
C ALA A 16 104.97 -62.01 6.05
N SER A 17 104.96 -62.20 4.73
CA SER A 17 103.98 -61.57 3.84
C SER A 17 102.56 -62.03 4.14
N MET A 18 102.33 -63.34 4.32
CA MET A 18 101.01 -63.86 4.69
C MET A 18 100.54 -63.30 6.03
N VAL A 19 101.39 -63.32 7.05
CA VAL A 19 101.07 -62.79 8.38
C VAL A 19 100.78 -61.29 8.32
N ALA A 20 101.55 -60.52 7.57
CA ALA A 20 101.30 -59.09 7.39
C ALA A 20 99.98 -58.81 6.66
N THR A 21 99.68 -59.55 5.60
CA THR A 21 98.40 -59.42 4.87
C THR A 21 97.21 -59.80 5.74
N LEU A 22 97.34 -60.86 6.54
CA LEU A 22 96.26 -61.32 7.42
C LEU A 22 96.07 -60.38 8.62
N ALA A 23 97.15 -59.83 9.17
CA ALA A 23 97.10 -58.81 10.22
C ALA A 23 96.44 -57.52 9.70
N MET A 24 96.78 -57.04 8.50
CA MET A 24 96.11 -55.89 7.89
C MET A 24 94.64 -56.15 7.60
N ALA A 25 94.30 -57.31 7.02
CA ALA A 25 92.91 -57.68 6.79
C ALA A 25 92.11 -57.77 8.10
N GLY A 26 92.70 -58.32 9.16
CA GLY A 26 92.09 -58.39 10.49
C GLY A 26 91.89 -57.01 11.14
N ILE A 27 92.87 -56.09 11.00
CA ILE A 27 92.78 -54.73 11.53
C ILE A 27 91.70 -53.93 10.78
N VAL A 28 91.60 -54.06 9.45
CA VAL A 28 90.59 -53.36 8.63
C VAL A 28 89.19 -53.95 8.80
N ALA A 29 89.08 -55.26 9.04
CA ALA A 29 87.80 -55.92 9.30
C ALA A 29 87.26 -55.66 10.72
N ALA A 30 88.12 -55.23 11.65
CA ALA A 30 87.68 -54.71 12.95
C ALA A 30 87.13 -53.28 12.80
N ALA A 31 86.44 -52.79 13.84
CA ALA A 31 85.97 -51.41 13.88
C ALA A 31 87.15 -50.44 13.66
N THR A 32 87.17 -49.78 12.52
CA THR A 32 88.24 -48.85 12.14
C THR A 32 87.82 -47.44 12.54
N THR A 33 88.60 -46.81 13.44
CA THR A 33 88.43 -45.40 13.80
C THR A 33 89.41 -44.55 12.99
N ILE A 34 88.89 -43.62 12.18
CA ILE A 34 89.69 -42.62 11.46
C ILE A 34 89.67 -41.33 12.30
N GLY A 35 90.79 -40.96 12.91
CA GLY A 35 90.90 -39.78 13.78
C GLY A 35 91.04 -38.45 13.05
N THR A 36 90.88 -38.43 11.72
CA THR A 36 91.08 -37.25 10.86
C THR A 36 90.01 -37.22 9.75
N ASN A 37 90.18 -36.33 8.77
CA ASN A 37 89.23 -36.15 7.68
C ASN A 37 89.18 -37.37 6.75
N ILE A 38 87.97 -37.72 6.31
CA ILE A 38 87.74 -38.66 5.20
C ILE A 38 87.50 -37.82 3.96
N ASN A 39 88.43 -37.86 2.98
CA ASN A 39 88.27 -37.19 1.69
C ASN A 39 88.23 -38.24 0.58
N THR A 40 87.06 -38.49 -0.01
CA THR A 40 86.89 -39.42 -1.13
C THR A 40 86.71 -38.62 -2.42
N GLY A 41 87.43 -39.00 -3.49
CA GLY A 41 87.19 -38.45 -4.84
C GLY A 41 85.91 -38.97 -5.52
N GLY A 42 85.12 -39.77 -4.80
CA GLY A 42 83.88 -40.39 -5.25
C GLY A 42 82.93 -40.64 -4.07
N THR A 43 82.02 -41.59 -4.21
CA THR A 43 80.97 -41.87 -3.22
C THR A 43 81.51 -42.53 -1.96
N LEU A 44 81.18 -41.97 -0.79
CA LEU A 44 81.26 -42.66 0.49
C LEU A 44 79.94 -43.40 0.73
N THR A 45 79.97 -44.73 0.71
CA THR A 45 78.79 -45.57 1.00
C THR A 45 78.91 -46.13 2.41
N ALA A 46 77.96 -45.79 3.28
CA ALA A 46 77.76 -46.43 4.56
C ALA A 46 76.51 -47.33 4.48
N THR A 47 76.69 -48.64 4.67
CA THR A 47 75.59 -49.62 4.61
C THR A 47 74.76 -49.68 5.90
N GLY A 48 75.29 -49.13 7.00
CA GLY A 48 74.60 -49.01 8.28
C GLY A 48 74.15 -47.59 8.60
N ALA A 49 73.61 -47.40 9.81
CA ALA A 49 73.28 -46.08 10.32
C ALA A 49 74.53 -45.20 10.37
N THR A 50 74.42 -43.98 9.82
CA THR A 50 75.48 -42.98 9.88
C THR A 50 75.05 -41.89 10.86
N THR A 51 75.83 -41.69 11.92
CA THR A 51 75.64 -40.58 12.85
C THR A 51 76.74 -39.55 12.59
N ILE A 52 76.34 -38.33 12.24
CA ILE A 52 77.26 -37.21 12.08
C ILE A 52 77.15 -36.34 13.34
N TYR A 53 78.23 -36.22 14.09
CA TYR A 53 78.31 -35.32 15.24
C TYR A 53 78.72 -33.93 14.74
N GLY A 54 77.78 -32.98 14.76
CA GLY A 54 78.03 -31.58 14.40
C GLY A 54 77.25 -31.10 13.17
N ALA A 55 77.64 -29.93 12.65
CA ALA A 55 77.00 -29.34 11.48
C ALA A 55 77.29 -30.17 10.23
N THR A 56 76.24 -30.48 9.47
CA THR A 56 76.36 -31.14 8.16
C THR A 56 76.11 -30.11 7.07
N SER A 57 77.07 -29.93 6.17
CA SER A 57 76.91 -29.13 4.95
C SER A 57 76.92 -30.06 3.75
N ILE A 58 75.87 -29.99 2.94
CA ILE A 58 75.73 -30.79 1.72
C ILE A 58 75.73 -29.79 0.57
N GLY A 59 76.79 -29.78 -0.23
CA GLY A 59 76.93 -28.87 -1.36
C GLY A 59 76.04 -29.21 -2.57
N GLY A 60 75.32 -30.34 -2.52
CA GLY A 60 74.41 -30.81 -3.55
C GLY A 60 73.05 -31.22 -3.00
N ALA A 61 72.35 -32.11 -3.70
CA ALA A 61 71.05 -32.60 -3.27
C ALA A 61 71.17 -33.54 -2.05
N LEU A 62 70.31 -33.33 -1.05
CA LEU A 62 70.03 -34.32 0.00
C LEU A 62 68.74 -35.05 -0.35
N THR A 63 68.83 -36.35 -0.62
CA THR A 63 67.66 -37.21 -0.82
C THR A 63 67.45 -38.09 0.40
N ALA A 64 66.46 -37.75 1.23
CA ALA A 64 65.97 -38.63 2.28
C ALA A 64 64.82 -39.48 1.71
N THR A 65 65.01 -40.81 1.60
CA THR A 65 64.02 -41.72 1.01
C THR A 65 62.82 -41.99 1.92
N SER A 66 62.82 -41.47 3.15
CA SER A 66 61.73 -41.65 4.11
C SER A 66 61.46 -40.33 4.84
N THR A 67 62.07 -40.12 6.00
CA THR A 67 61.79 -38.94 6.83
C THR A 67 63.06 -38.10 6.98
N LEU A 68 62.94 -36.81 6.69
CA LEU A 68 63.88 -35.80 7.17
C LEU A 68 63.26 -35.16 8.43
N SER A 69 63.75 -35.55 9.61
CA SER A 69 63.35 -34.94 10.87
C SER A 69 64.37 -33.88 11.26
N VAL A 70 63.92 -32.64 11.45
CA VAL A 70 64.77 -31.52 11.87
C VAL A 70 64.21 -31.01 13.19
N SER A 71 65.02 -31.05 14.25
CA SER A 71 64.60 -30.59 15.59
C SER A 71 64.56 -29.06 15.72
N GLY A 72 65.01 -28.33 14.70
CA GLY A 72 65.08 -26.87 14.67
C GLY A 72 64.34 -26.27 13.48
N VAL A 73 64.67 -25.03 13.17
CA VAL A 73 64.11 -24.32 12.02
C VAL A 73 64.66 -24.91 10.73
N THR A 74 63.76 -25.21 9.79
CA THR A 74 64.12 -25.48 8.40
C THR A 74 63.90 -24.21 7.59
N THR A 75 64.92 -23.83 6.82
CA THR A 75 64.82 -22.70 5.89
C THR A 75 65.07 -23.24 4.49
N PHE A 76 64.05 -23.18 3.64
CA PHE A 76 64.20 -23.40 2.21
C PHE A 76 64.49 -22.04 1.58
N ALA A 77 65.67 -21.90 0.98
CA ALA A 77 66.09 -20.63 0.34
C ALA A 77 65.31 -20.35 -0.97
N ASP A 78 64.62 -21.35 -1.48
CA ASP A 78 63.79 -21.31 -2.68
C ASP A 78 62.51 -22.12 -2.41
N ASN A 79 61.82 -22.58 -3.46
CA ASN A 79 60.56 -23.30 -3.37
C ASN A 79 60.63 -24.59 -2.52
N ALA A 80 59.77 -24.67 -1.52
CA ALA A 80 59.43 -25.91 -0.83
C ALA A 80 58.20 -26.53 -1.52
N SER A 81 58.42 -27.58 -2.32
CA SER A 81 57.35 -28.31 -3.01
C SER A 81 57.15 -29.68 -2.37
N THR A 82 55.91 -30.00 -1.97
CA THR A 82 55.53 -31.33 -1.48
C THR A 82 54.59 -31.99 -2.48
N THR A 83 54.86 -33.23 -2.88
CA THR A 83 53.96 -34.00 -3.77
C THR A 83 52.74 -34.58 -3.04
N GLY A 84 52.48 -34.15 -1.80
CA GLY A 84 51.39 -34.60 -0.94
C GLY A 84 51.00 -33.52 0.06
N SER A 85 50.25 -33.90 1.10
CA SER A 85 49.77 -32.95 2.11
C SER A 85 50.90 -32.39 2.98
N ALA A 86 51.02 -31.07 3.01
CA ALA A 86 51.81 -30.38 4.03
C ALA A 86 50.99 -30.27 5.32
N VAL A 87 51.48 -30.84 6.43
CA VAL A 87 50.87 -30.68 7.75
C VAL A 87 51.67 -29.64 8.52
N LEU A 88 51.13 -28.43 8.61
CA LEU A 88 51.73 -27.31 9.32
C LEU A 88 51.08 -27.13 10.70
N LYS A 89 51.79 -27.46 11.77
CA LYS A 89 51.31 -27.24 13.15
C LYS A 89 51.76 -25.86 13.63
N SER A 90 50.82 -24.94 13.82
CA SER A 90 51.08 -23.57 14.28
C SER A 90 52.01 -22.75 13.36
N ALA A 91 51.90 -22.94 12.05
CA ALA A 91 52.66 -22.13 11.10
C ALA A 91 51.97 -20.78 10.83
N THR A 92 52.79 -19.75 10.65
CA THR A 92 52.37 -18.50 10.01
C THR A 92 52.58 -18.66 8.50
N ILE A 93 51.52 -18.54 7.71
CA ILE A 93 51.59 -18.50 6.25
C ILE A 93 51.53 -17.03 5.85
N ASN A 94 52.62 -16.49 5.31
CA ASN A 94 52.70 -15.13 4.80
C ASN A 94 53.05 -15.14 3.31
N SER A 95 52.66 -14.08 2.60
CA SER A 95 53.05 -13.86 1.22
C SER A 95 53.68 -12.49 1.08
N ASP A 96 54.96 -12.44 0.69
CA ASP A 96 55.64 -11.17 0.40
C ASP A 96 55.12 -10.51 -0.90
N THR A 97 54.44 -11.28 -1.76
CA THR A 97 53.83 -10.83 -3.02
C THR A 97 52.31 -10.58 -2.91
N GLY A 98 51.76 -10.62 -1.69
CA GLY A 98 50.35 -10.29 -1.40
C GLY A 98 49.27 -11.34 -1.71
N ALA A 99 49.60 -12.51 -2.27
CA ALA A 99 48.60 -13.55 -2.57
C ALA A 99 48.96 -14.91 -1.97
N ILE A 100 48.06 -15.45 -1.15
CA ILE A 100 48.05 -16.87 -0.75
C ILE A 100 46.96 -17.53 -1.59
N SER A 101 47.35 -18.38 -2.54
CA SER A 101 46.43 -19.12 -3.40
C SER A 101 46.33 -20.58 -2.95
N PHE A 102 45.12 -21.10 -2.89
CA PHE A 102 44.83 -22.52 -2.74
C PHE A 102 44.42 -23.15 -4.08
N GLY A 103 44.70 -22.50 -5.22
CA GLY A 103 44.31 -23.02 -6.54
C GLY A 103 42.79 -23.21 -6.67
N ASP A 104 42.39 -24.41 -7.08
CA ASP A 104 40.99 -24.83 -7.20
C ASP A 104 40.52 -25.60 -5.94
N GLU A 105 41.37 -25.70 -4.91
CA GLU A 105 41.07 -26.41 -3.67
C GLU A 105 40.28 -25.55 -2.68
N ASN A 106 39.43 -26.22 -1.90
CA ASN A 106 38.63 -25.58 -0.86
C ASN A 106 39.45 -25.27 0.40
N LEU A 107 39.29 -24.07 0.96
CA LEU A 107 39.74 -23.75 2.31
C LEU A 107 38.68 -24.17 3.34
N SER A 108 38.96 -25.20 4.13
CA SER A 108 38.10 -25.67 5.22
C SER A 108 38.72 -25.33 6.58
N THR A 109 38.04 -24.51 7.38
CA THR A 109 38.48 -24.14 8.75
C THR A 109 37.45 -24.59 9.78
N SER A 110 37.86 -25.28 10.83
CA SER A 110 36.99 -25.58 12.00
C SER A 110 36.96 -24.45 13.04
N GLY A 111 37.94 -23.54 12.98
CA GLY A 111 38.03 -22.35 13.84
C GLY A 111 37.56 -21.07 13.15
N THR A 112 37.84 -19.93 13.78
CA THR A 112 37.54 -18.60 13.23
C THR A 112 38.60 -18.17 12.21
N LEU A 113 38.18 -17.83 11.00
CA LEU A 113 39.00 -17.09 10.04
C LEU A 113 38.82 -15.58 10.31
N THR A 114 39.87 -14.93 10.83
CA THR A 114 39.85 -13.48 11.10
C THR A 114 40.62 -12.73 10.01
N LEU A 115 39.97 -11.77 9.37
CA LEU A 115 40.59 -10.82 8.42
C LEU A 115 40.76 -9.48 9.15
N SER A 116 41.99 -9.04 9.39
CA SER A 116 42.27 -7.75 10.05
C SER A 116 41.98 -6.55 9.13
N SER A 117 42.08 -6.75 7.82
CA SER A 117 41.71 -5.81 6.76
C SER A 117 41.66 -6.59 5.43
N GLY A 118 40.52 -6.59 4.74
CA GLY A 118 40.38 -7.28 3.46
C GLY A 118 38.93 -7.58 3.07
N THR A 119 38.72 -7.86 1.79
CA THR A 119 37.44 -8.29 1.21
C THR A 119 37.43 -9.80 1.07
N PHE A 120 36.39 -10.47 1.57
CA PHE A 120 36.11 -11.86 1.20
C PHE A 120 35.43 -11.86 -0.17
N ASN A 121 36.18 -12.14 -1.24
CA ASN A 121 35.64 -12.16 -2.60
C ASN A 121 35.24 -13.59 -2.97
N PHE A 122 33.93 -13.87 -3.01
CA PHE A 122 33.43 -15.13 -3.58
C PHE A 122 33.58 -15.05 -5.10
N ASN A 123 34.64 -15.65 -5.67
CA ASN A 123 34.90 -15.65 -7.12
C ASN A 123 33.82 -16.43 -7.92
N THR A 124 33.03 -17.24 -7.24
CA THR A 124 31.80 -17.84 -7.80
C THR A 124 30.64 -17.37 -6.95
N ALA A 125 29.84 -16.47 -7.53
CA ALA A 125 28.47 -16.33 -7.10
C ALA A 125 27.85 -17.73 -7.20
N SER A 126 27.58 -18.37 -6.06
CA SER A 126 26.71 -19.53 -5.99
C SER A 126 25.30 -19.07 -6.35
N THR A 127 25.05 -18.84 -7.63
CA THR A 127 23.71 -18.66 -8.21
C THR A 127 23.10 -19.99 -8.62
N SER A 128 23.53 -21.10 -8.03
CA SER A 128 22.75 -22.32 -8.06
C SER A 128 21.68 -22.23 -6.98
N ALA A 129 20.53 -21.70 -7.37
CA ALA A 129 19.26 -21.91 -6.69
C ALA A 129 19.10 -23.42 -6.43
N GLY A 130 19.30 -23.86 -5.18
CA GLY A 130 19.18 -25.27 -4.81
C GLY A 130 19.96 -25.72 -3.57
N SER A 131 21.01 -25.02 -3.13
CA SER A 131 21.69 -25.38 -1.89
C SER A 131 21.02 -24.75 -0.67
N THR A 132 20.48 -25.59 0.21
CA THR A 132 19.98 -25.29 1.57
C THR A 132 21.07 -24.80 2.54
N GLY A 133 22.20 -24.32 2.04
CA GLY A 133 23.24 -23.67 2.82
C GLY A 133 22.98 -22.18 2.83
N SER A 134 22.16 -21.70 3.77
CA SER A 134 22.05 -20.26 4.03
C SER A 134 23.45 -19.68 4.19
N LEU A 135 23.71 -18.54 3.56
CA LEU A 135 24.75 -17.63 4.03
C LEU A 135 24.30 -17.12 5.40
N LYS A 136 24.59 -17.89 6.45
CA LYS A 136 24.30 -17.51 7.84
C LYS A 136 25.35 -16.50 8.27
N ILE A 137 25.19 -15.24 7.83
CA ILE A 137 25.85 -14.11 8.49
C ILE A 137 25.15 -13.96 9.85
N LEU A 138 25.61 -14.71 10.86
CA LEU A 138 24.95 -14.78 12.17
C LEU A 138 25.00 -13.44 12.92
N SER A 139 25.95 -12.58 12.59
CA SER A 139 26.03 -11.21 13.10
C SER A 139 27.20 -10.53 12.39
N LEU A 140 26.97 -9.37 11.76
CA LEU A 140 28.05 -8.40 11.61
C LEU A 140 28.04 -7.64 12.93
N GLY A 141 29.20 -7.61 13.60
CA GLY A 141 29.40 -6.76 14.77
C GLY A 141 28.89 -5.35 14.50
N SER A 142 28.43 -4.71 15.57
CA SER A 142 27.57 -3.54 15.66
C SER A 142 28.06 -2.22 15.02
N ASP A 143 28.64 -2.21 13.83
CA ASP A 143 29.13 -0.98 13.20
C ASP A 143 28.73 -0.87 11.72
N THR A 144 27.67 -0.07 11.49
CA THR A 144 27.43 0.90 10.39
C THR A 144 27.75 0.58 8.92
N GLY A 145 28.19 -0.61 8.54
CA GLY A 145 28.36 -1.01 7.14
C GLY A 145 27.02 -1.35 6.50
N ALA A 146 26.54 -0.53 5.58
CA ALA A 146 25.38 -0.85 4.76
C ALA A 146 25.61 -2.18 4.01
N PHE A 147 24.86 -3.21 4.39
CA PHE A 147 24.79 -4.46 3.63
C PHE A 147 23.90 -4.21 2.40
N SER A 148 24.53 -3.79 1.31
CA SER A 148 23.90 -3.71 -0.01
C SER A 148 23.88 -5.11 -0.62
N VAL A 149 22.73 -5.78 -0.55
CA VAL A 149 22.46 -6.92 -1.43
C VAL A 149 21.76 -6.37 -2.66
N SER A 150 22.52 -6.14 -3.74
CA SER A 150 21.94 -5.87 -5.06
C SER A 150 21.46 -7.17 -5.72
N ALA A 151 20.70 -7.98 -4.98
CA ALA A 151 20.01 -9.14 -5.55
C ALA A 151 18.55 -8.77 -5.73
N THR A 152 17.97 -9.13 -6.88
CA THR A 152 16.52 -9.28 -7.00
C THR A 152 16.08 -10.28 -5.94
N ALA A 153 15.66 -9.80 -4.78
CA ALA A 153 15.18 -10.64 -3.70
C ALA A 153 13.80 -11.18 -4.11
N SER A 154 13.78 -12.24 -4.92
CA SER A 154 12.60 -13.05 -5.12
C SER A 154 12.45 -13.94 -3.89
N THR A 155 11.78 -13.41 -2.86
CA THR A 155 11.38 -14.22 -1.72
C THR A 155 10.18 -15.05 -2.16
N THR A 156 10.31 -16.38 -2.21
CA THR A 156 9.16 -17.29 -2.41
C THR A 156 8.28 -17.40 -1.15
N GLY A 157 8.40 -16.46 -0.21
CA GLY A 157 7.74 -16.44 1.09
C GLY A 157 7.58 -15.01 1.63
N THR A 158 7.18 -14.88 2.89
CA THR A 158 6.92 -13.59 3.55
C THR A 158 8.22 -12.85 3.91
N ALA A 159 8.37 -11.63 3.39
CA ALA A 159 9.41 -10.71 3.82
C ALA A 159 8.95 -9.93 5.08
N VAL A 160 9.70 -10.02 6.18
CA VAL A 160 9.43 -9.25 7.40
C VAL A 160 10.42 -8.08 7.48
N LEU A 161 9.94 -6.87 7.18
CA LEU A 161 10.74 -5.64 7.20
C LEU A 161 10.44 -4.85 8.49
N LYS A 162 11.35 -4.86 9.46
CA LYS A 162 11.15 -4.17 10.75
C LYS A 162 11.31 -2.64 10.63
N SER A 163 12.21 -2.18 9.78
CA SER A 163 12.42 -0.78 9.44
C SER A 163 13.04 -0.72 8.05
N ALA A 164 12.24 -0.36 7.04
CA ALA A 164 12.69 -0.32 5.67
C ALA A 164 12.11 0.91 4.97
N THR A 165 12.92 1.51 4.10
CA THR A 165 12.42 2.43 3.07
C THR A 165 12.19 1.58 1.82
N ILE A 166 10.97 1.57 1.30
CA ILE A 166 10.65 0.91 0.04
C ILE A 166 10.63 2.01 -1.02
N ASN A 167 11.66 2.03 -1.88
CA ASN A 167 11.77 2.97 -2.99
C ASN A 167 11.64 2.21 -4.32
N SER A 168 11.18 2.90 -5.35
CA SER A 168 11.18 2.40 -6.72
C SER A 168 11.92 3.38 -7.61
N ASP A 169 12.96 2.89 -8.29
CA ASP A 169 13.71 3.70 -9.26
C ASP A 169 12.88 3.97 -10.54
N THR A 170 11.81 3.19 -10.75
CA THR A 170 10.86 3.36 -11.86
C THR A 170 9.60 4.14 -11.44
N GLY A 171 9.48 4.48 -10.16
CA GLY A 171 8.34 5.22 -9.60
C GLY A 171 7.12 4.37 -9.22
N ALA A 172 7.07 3.09 -9.59
CA ALA A 172 5.96 2.19 -9.26
C ALA A 172 6.35 1.14 -8.20
N ILE A 173 5.50 0.99 -7.18
CA ILE A 173 5.54 -0.12 -6.22
C ILE A 173 4.22 -0.88 -6.40
N SER A 174 4.30 -2.14 -6.83
CA SER A 174 3.13 -3.01 -7.02
C SER A 174 3.14 -4.12 -5.98
N PHE A 175 1.97 -4.39 -5.40
CA PHE A 175 1.69 -5.54 -4.56
C PHE A 175 0.81 -6.56 -5.30
N GLY A 176 0.82 -6.56 -6.64
CA GLY A 176 -0.03 -7.46 -7.43
C GLY A 176 -1.52 -7.34 -7.07
N ASP A 177 -2.12 -8.49 -6.75
CA ASP A 177 -3.50 -8.62 -6.30
C ASP A 177 -3.60 -8.72 -4.76
N GLU A 178 -2.50 -8.48 -4.04
CA GLU A 178 -2.45 -8.58 -2.59
C GLU A 178 -2.97 -7.32 -1.88
N ASN A 179 -3.56 -7.53 -0.70
CA ASN A 179 -4.04 -6.45 0.15
C ASN A 179 -2.87 -5.74 0.86
N LEU A 180 -2.86 -4.39 0.82
CA LEU A 180 -2.00 -3.56 1.65
C LEU A 180 -2.72 -3.16 2.94
N SER A 181 -2.26 -3.68 4.09
CA SER A 181 -2.78 -3.32 5.41
C SER A 181 -1.75 -2.48 6.17
N THR A 182 -2.17 -1.29 6.65
CA THR A 182 -1.33 -0.41 7.47
C THR A 182 -2.07 -0.02 8.75
N SER A 183 -1.41 -0.12 9.90
CA SER A 183 -1.96 0.39 11.18
C SER A 183 -1.67 1.88 11.41
N GLY A 184 -0.78 2.49 10.61
CA GLY A 184 -0.43 3.91 10.67
C GLY A 184 -1.10 4.77 9.61
N THR A 185 -0.66 6.02 9.49
CA THR A 185 -1.14 6.96 8.46
C THR A 185 -0.58 6.62 7.08
N PHE A 186 -1.45 6.40 6.10
CA PHE A 186 -1.05 6.36 4.69
C PHE A 186 -0.99 7.80 4.13
N SER A 187 0.21 8.33 3.95
CA SER A 187 0.43 9.65 3.34
C SER A 187 0.95 9.48 1.92
N SER A 188 0.14 9.91 0.95
CA SER A 188 0.51 10.02 -0.47
C SER A 188 0.13 11.41 -0.97
N GLY A 189 0.80 11.91 -2.01
CA GLY A 189 0.46 13.20 -2.61
C GLY A 189 -0.94 13.17 -3.22
N ALA A 190 -1.09 12.44 -4.33
CA ALA A 190 -2.38 12.11 -4.92
C ALA A 190 -2.64 10.61 -4.75
N ALA A 191 -3.80 10.26 -4.19
CA ALA A 191 -4.27 8.88 -4.09
C ALA A 191 -5.35 8.63 -5.14
N SER A 192 -5.22 7.56 -5.91
CA SER A 192 -6.25 7.08 -6.85
C SER A 192 -6.60 5.64 -6.50
N PHE A 193 -7.88 5.37 -6.25
CA PHE A 193 -8.40 4.03 -5.98
C PHE A 193 -9.26 3.61 -7.18
N SER A 194 -8.92 2.51 -7.85
CA SER A 194 -9.68 2.00 -9.01
C SER A 194 -10.95 1.24 -8.63
N GLY A 195 -11.16 0.99 -7.34
CA GLY A 195 -12.35 0.35 -6.78
C GLY A 195 -12.97 1.17 -5.65
N ASN A 196 -13.73 0.50 -4.77
CA ASN A 196 -14.36 1.15 -3.63
C ASN A 196 -13.32 1.57 -2.58
N ALA A 197 -13.32 2.84 -2.19
CA ALA A 197 -12.62 3.32 -1.00
C ALA A 197 -13.59 3.28 0.19
N SER A 198 -13.32 2.41 1.17
CA SER A 198 -14.07 2.32 2.42
C SER A 198 -13.20 2.79 3.58
N THR A 199 -13.66 3.82 4.30
CA THR A 199 -12.95 4.40 5.44
C THR A 199 -13.81 4.28 6.70
N THR A 200 -13.31 3.63 7.75
CA THR A 200 -14.05 3.44 9.01
C THR A 200 -13.86 4.60 10.00
N GLY A 201 -13.77 5.84 9.51
CA GLY A 201 -13.51 7.03 10.32
C GLY A 201 -13.69 8.34 9.54
N THR A 202 -13.10 9.43 10.03
CA THR A 202 -13.20 10.75 9.40
C THR A 202 -12.42 10.79 8.09
N ALA A 203 -13.13 10.76 6.96
CA ALA A 203 -12.55 10.91 5.64
C ALA A 203 -12.51 12.40 5.25
N VAL A 204 -11.34 13.04 5.37
CA VAL A 204 -11.14 14.41 4.88
C VAL A 204 -10.66 14.36 3.43
N LEU A 205 -11.59 14.12 2.50
CA LEU A 205 -11.30 14.17 1.06
C LEU A 205 -11.21 15.64 0.62
N LYS A 206 -10.02 16.24 0.72
CA LYS A 206 -9.72 17.55 0.14
C LYS A 206 -9.52 17.43 -1.37
N SER A 207 -10.55 17.05 -2.10
CA SER A 207 -10.52 17.17 -3.56
C SER A 207 -11.32 18.41 -3.97
N THR A 208 -10.74 19.23 -4.83
CA THR A 208 -11.44 20.29 -5.59
C THR A 208 -12.36 19.72 -6.67
N GLY A 209 -12.61 18.41 -6.67
CA GLY A 209 -13.37 17.69 -7.69
C GLY A 209 -13.84 16.34 -7.17
N LEU A 210 -14.88 16.34 -6.33
CA LEU A 210 -15.73 15.16 -6.14
C LEU A 210 -16.63 15.03 -7.39
N GLY A 211 -16.01 14.79 -8.54
CA GLY A 211 -16.70 14.49 -9.79
C GLY A 211 -17.08 13.01 -9.79
N SER A 212 -18.22 12.68 -9.20
CA SER A 212 -18.84 11.38 -9.38
C SER A 212 -19.59 11.38 -10.72
N ASP A 213 -19.06 10.69 -11.72
CA ASP A 213 -19.85 10.32 -12.90
C ASP A 213 -20.53 8.94 -12.73
N THR A 214 -20.16 8.11 -11.75
CA THR A 214 -20.82 6.80 -11.51
C THR A 214 -20.72 6.22 -10.09
N GLY A 215 -20.13 6.93 -9.11
CA GLY A 215 -19.84 6.37 -7.78
C GLY A 215 -20.77 6.88 -6.68
N THR A 216 -21.46 5.97 -5.98
CA THR A 216 -22.21 6.27 -4.75
C THR A 216 -21.22 6.71 -3.67
N ILE A 217 -21.24 7.98 -3.26
CA ILE A 217 -20.51 8.44 -2.07
C ILE A 217 -21.34 8.05 -0.84
N ALA A 218 -21.09 6.86 -0.30
CA ALA A 218 -21.67 6.45 0.98
C ALA A 218 -20.85 7.09 2.13
N VAL A 219 -21.26 8.27 2.58
CA VAL A 219 -20.68 8.89 3.78
C VAL A 219 -21.48 8.42 5.00
N SER A 220 -20.95 7.44 5.74
CA SER A 220 -21.61 6.83 6.91
C SER A 220 -21.44 7.60 8.22
N ALA A 221 -20.79 8.77 8.19
CA ALA A 221 -20.62 9.66 9.33
C ALA A 221 -21.04 11.09 8.95
N THR A 222 -21.42 11.90 9.93
CA THR A 222 -21.82 13.31 9.78
C THR A 222 -20.92 14.04 8.78
N ALA A 223 -21.40 14.20 7.55
CA ALA A 223 -20.68 14.90 6.50
C ALA A 223 -20.78 16.40 6.77
N SER A 224 -19.87 16.93 7.59
CA SER A 224 -19.70 18.36 7.74
C SER A 224 -18.90 18.88 6.56
N THR A 225 -19.60 19.30 5.50
CA THR A 225 -18.98 20.08 4.43
C THR A 225 -18.91 21.53 4.89
N THR A 226 -17.71 22.09 5.02
CA THR A 226 -17.52 23.52 5.35
C THR A 226 -17.70 24.43 4.12
N GLY A 227 -18.36 23.94 3.06
CA GLY A 227 -18.52 24.60 1.78
C GLY A 227 -19.72 24.07 0.99
N THR A 228 -19.82 24.42 -0.28
CA THR A 228 -20.93 24.05 -1.16
C THR A 228 -20.85 22.57 -1.57
N ALA A 229 -21.84 21.76 -1.19
CA ALA A 229 -22.00 20.41 -1.69
C ALA A 229 -22.69 20.42 -3.06
N VAL A 230 -22.04 19.88 -4.11
CA VAL A 230 -22.62 19.74 -5.45
C VAL A 230 -22.92 18.27 -5.71
N LEU A 231 -24.19 17.88 -5.67
CA LEU A 231 -24.65 16.53 -5.98
C LEU A 231 -25.26 16.49 -7.39
N LYS A 232 -24.64 15.77 -8.33
CA LYS A 232 -25.21 15.52 -9.67
C LYS A 232 -25.93 14.17 -9.66
N SER A 233 -27.20 14.13 -10.10
CA SER A 233 -27.99 12.91 -10.24
C SER A 233 -28.05 12.02 -8.99
N SER A 234 -28.19 12.62 -7.80
CA SER A 234 -28.15 11.90 -6.53
C SER A 234 -29.51 11.87 -5.84
N THR A 235 -29.78 10.79 -5.09
CA THR A 235 -30.86 10.73 -4.11
C THR A 235 -30.35 11.21 -2.76
N ILE A 236 -31.15 12.01 -2.04
CA ILE A 236 -30.87 12.40 -0.65
C ILE A 236 -31.89 11.68 0.21
N ASN A 237 -31.43 10.71 1.01
CA ASN A 237 -32.27 9.95 1.94
C ASN A 237 -31.88 10.28 3.38
N SER A 238 -32.83 10.17 4.30
CA SER A 238 -32.56 10.28 5.73
C SER A 238 -33.00 9.00 6.43
N ASP A 239 -32.08 8.33 7.09
CA ASP A 239 -32.40 7.15 7.92
C ASP A 239 -33.15 7.54 9.20
N THR A 240 -33.11 8.83 9.58
CA THR A 240 -33.81 9.39 10.75
C THR A 240 -35.11 10.11 10.38
N GLY A 241 -35.46 10.17 9.09
CA GLY A 241 -36.70 10.75 8.58
C GLY A 241 -36.70 12.27 8.41
N ALA A 242 -35.59 12.97 8.71
CA ALA A 242 -35.49 14.41 8.51
C ALA A 242 -34.36 14.79 7.55
N ILE A 243 -34.67 15.65 6.58
CA ILE A 243 -33.71 16.40 5.77
C ILE A 243 -33.93 17.87 6.14
N SER A 244 -32.91 18.52 6.73
CA SER A 244 -32.97 19.92 7.15
C SER A 244 -32.02 20.76 6.33
N PHE A 245 -32.50 21.92 5.89
CA PHE A 245 -31.69 22.98 5.28
C PHE A 245 -31.50 24.15 6.25
N GLY A 246 -31.66 23.96 7.57
CA GLY A 246 -31.47 25.03 8.54
C GLY A 246 -32.40 26.23 8.33
N ASP A 247 -31.80 27.42 8.26
CA ASP A 247 -32.48 28.69 7.97
C ASP A 247 -32.37 29.07 6.48
N GLU A 248 -31.85 28.17 5.65
CA GLU A 248 -31.60 28.39 4.23
C GLU A 248 -32.81 28.05 3.35
N ASN A 249 -32.85 28.69 2.16
CA ASN A 249 -33.90 28.47 1.18
C ASN A 249 -33.63 27.23 0.31
N LEU A 250 -34.63 26.37 0.14
CA LEU A 250 -34.63 25.33 -0.90
C LEU A 250 -35.05 25.93 -2.24
N THR A 251 -34.12 26.03 -3.19
CA THR A 251 -34.42 26.45 -4.58
C THR A 251 -34.40 25.23 -5.49
N THR A 252 -35.50 24.96 -6.19
CA THR A 252 -35.60 23.87 -7.18
C THR A 252 -36.17 24.41 -8.49
N THR A 253 -35.73 23.85 -9.62
CA THR A 253 -36.35 24.07 -10.94
C THR A 253 -37.34 22.96 -11.31
N GLY A 254 -37.32 21.83 -10.59
CA GLY A 254 -38.21 20.69 -10.80
C GLY A 254 -39.36 20.65 -9.79
N ASN A 255 -40.26 19.68 -9.96
CA ASN A 255 -41.33 19.42 -9.01
C ASN A 255 -40.79 18.95 -7.66
N ILE A 256 -41.47 19.35 -6.58
CA ILE A 256 -41.29 18.72 -5.26
C ILE A 256 -42.51 17.82 -5.05
N ASP A 257 -42.28 16.51 -4.98
CA ASP A 257 -43.32 15.52 -4.69
C ASP A 257 -43.29 15.19 -3.20
N LEU A 258 -44.34 15.59 -2.46
CA LEU A 258 -44.49 15.33 -1.02
C LEU A 258 -45.68 14.40 -0.83
N ALA A 259 -45.44 13.21 -0.28
CA ALA A 259 -46.52 12.29 0.10
C ALA A 259 -47.42 12.88 1.20
N THR A 260 -46.81 13.51 2.21
CA THR A 260 -47.51 14.22 3.29
C THR A 260 -46.80 15.53 3.57
N ALA A 261 -47.46 16.65 3.26
CA ALA A 261 -46.99 17.98 3.63
C ALA A 261 -47.69 18.44 4.90
N SER A 262 -46.92 18.68 5.97
CA SER A 262 -47.40 19.34 7.18
C SER A 262 -46.45 20.50 7.48
N SER A 263 -46.99 21.71 7.55
CA SER A 263 -46.25 22.90 7.95
C SER A 263 -46.86 23.47 9.22
N THR A 264 -46.03 23.79 10.21
CA THR A 264 -46.46 24.55 11.39
C THR A 264 -46.56 26.06 11.11
N GLY A 265 -46.02 26.51 9.97
CA GLY A 265 -46.10 27.88 9.47
C GLY A 265 -46.98 28.02 8.23
N LEU A 266 -47.05 29.25 7.69
CA LEU A 266 -47.76 29.57 6.45
C LEU A 266 -47.00 29.04 5.24
N VAL A 267 -47.61 28.14 4.45
CA VAL A 267 -47.08 27.80 3.12
C VAL A 267 -47.49 28.88 2.14
N LYS A 268 -46.53 29.72 1.71
CA LYS A 268 -46.76 30.70 0.64
C LYS A 268 -46.50 30.06 -0.72
N LEU A 269 -47.54 29.57 -1.37
CA LEU A 269 -47.46 29.19 -2.79
C LEU A 269 -47.56 30.47 -3.64
N GLN A 270 -46.41 31.09 -3.94
CA GLN A 270 -46.34 32.36 -4.67
C GLN A 270 -46.94 32.28 -6.08
N ASN A 271 -46.92 31.09 -6.67
CA ASN A 271 -47.59 30.79 -7.93
C ASN A 271 -48.03 29.33 -7.90
N ALA A 272 -49.06 29.00 -7.10
CA ALA A 272 -49.83 27.81 -7.40
C ALA A 272 -50.31 27.97 -8.83
N SER A 273 -49.76 27.17 -9.76
CA SER A 273 -50.20 27.19 -11.16
C SER A 273 -51.72 27.24 -11.18
N SER A 274 -52.25 28.17 -11.97
CA SER A 274 -53.61 28.70 -12.05
C SER A 274 -54.74 27.68 -12.33
N THR A 275 -54.66 26.47 -11.77
CA THR A 275 -55.46 25.34 -12.22
C THR A 275 -55.92 24.40 -11.11
N LEU A 276 -55.08 23.87 -10.21
CA LEU A 276 -55.54 22.82 -9.27
C LEU A 276 -54.86 22.95 -7.90
N ALA A 277 -55.64 23.25 -6.86
CA ALA A 277 -55.23 23.06 -5.46
C ALA A 277 -56.18 22.04 -4.84
N ASN A 278 -55.64 20.98 -4.24
CA ASN A 278 -56.44 19.98 -3.53
C ASN A 278 -56.38 20.27 -2.02
N PHE A 279 -57.48 20.74 -1.44
CA PHE A 279 -57.60 20.96 0.00
C PHE A 279 -58.29 19.75 0.63
N GLY A 280 -57.50 18.81 1.18
CA GLY A 280 -58.01 17.61 1.85
C GLY A 280 -58.38 16.45 0.92
N GLY A 281 -59.13 15.46 1.42
CA GLY A 281 -59.53 14.24 0.70
C GLY A 281 -60.73 14.39 -0.26
N GLY A 282 -61.12 15.63 -0.59
CA GLY A 282 -62.23 15.94 -1.50
C GLY A 282 -61.82 15.98 -2.98
N THR A 283 -62.75 16.35 -3.85
CA THR A 283 -62.48 16.63 -5.26
C THR A 283 -61.66 17.91 -5.42
N THR A 284 -60.84 17.98 -6.45
CA THR A 284 -59.95 19.11 -6.71
C THR A 284 -60.74 20.41 -6.89
N VAL A 285 -60.34 21.47 -6.17
CA VAL A 285 -60.91 22.80 -6.35
C VAL A 285 -60.14 23.50 -7.47
N ALA A 286 -60.81 23.74 -8.60
CA ALA A 286 -60.25 24.50 -9.69
C ALA A 286 -60.69 25.96 -9.58
N LYS A 287 -59.73 26.88 -9.67
CA LYS A 287 -59.97 28.32 -9.82
C LYS A 287 -60.96 28.91 -8.78
N LEU A 288 -60.60 28.90 -7.50
CA LEU A 288 -61.35 29.63 -6.48
C LEU A 288 -61.09 31.14 -6.60
N LEU A 289 -62.14 31.93 -6.80
CA LEU A 289 -62.08 33.38 -6.93
C LEU A 289 -62.92 34.03 -5.83
N PHE A 290 -62.45 35.16 -5.33
CA PHE A 290 -63.20 35.99 -4.39
C PHE A 290 -63.24 37.41 -4.92
N GLY A 291 -64.31 38.12 -4.62
CA GLY A 291 -64.38 39.54 -4.91
C GLY A 291 -65.58 40.18 -4.25
N THR A 292 -65.77 41.45 -4.60
CA THR A 292 -66.97 42.19 -4.28
C THR A 292 -67.56 42.74 -5.57
N CYS A 293 -68.85 43.01 -5.56
CA CYS A 293 -69.51 43.68 -6.65
C CYS A 293 -70.58 44.62 -6.10
N THR A 294 -70.78 45.75 -6.76
CA THR A 294 -71.88 46.66 -6.44
C THR A 294 -73.16 46.15 -7.11
N VAL A 295 -74.19 45.89 -6.31
CA VAL A 295 -75.51 45.48 -6.77
C VAL A 295 -76.47 46.66 -6.64
N ASP A 296 -77.14 46.98 -7.73
CA ASP A 296 -78.15 48.04 -7.81
C ASP A 296 -79.37 47.51 -8.55
N PHE A 297 -80.49 47.35 -7.85
CA PHE A 297 -81.72 46.80 -8.41
C PHE A 297 -82.60 47.85 -9.11
N GLY A 298 -82.18 49.12 -9.11
CA GLY A 298 -83.00 50.21 -9.59
C GLY A 298 -84.24 50.45 -8.71
N THR A 299 -85.01 51.46 -9.08
CA THR A 299 -86.15 52.00 -8.31
C THR A 299 -87.16 50.96 -7.80
N SER A 300 -87.99 51.38 -6.84
CA SER A 300 -88.96 50.61 -6.05
C SER A 300 -89.39 49.21 -6.56
N LEU A 301 -89.13 48.19 -5.75
CA LEU A 301 -89.60 46.81 -5.93
C LEU A 301 -90.99 46.62 -5.32
N GLY A 302 -91.98 46.23 -6.12
CA GLY A 302 -93.34 45.99 -5.67
C GLY A 302 -93.46 44.87 -4.61
N ALA A 303 -94.50 44.93 -3.78
CA ALA A 303 -94.79 43.87 -2.79
C ALA A 303 -94.97 42.50 -3.46
N GLY A 304 -94.39 41.45 -2.91
CA GLY A 304 -94.50 40.08 -3.41
C GLY A 304 -93.85 39.84 -4.78
N THR A 305 -92.94 40.70 -5.24
CA THR A 305 -92.27 40.56 -6.55
C THR A 305 -90.76 40.30 -6.41
N ALA A 306 -90.19 39.66 -7.44
CA ALA A 306 -88.75 39.46 -7.56
C ALA A 306 -88.17 40.38 -8.64
N THR A 307 -86.91 40.78 -8.46
CA THR A 307 -86.14 41.51 -9.49
C THR A 307 -84.72 40.99 -9.54
N THR A 308 -84.08 41.17 -10.68
CA THR A 308 -82.69 40.78 -10.93
C THR A 308 -81.86 41.99 -11.32
N THR A 309 -80.61 42.02 -10.89
CA THR A 309 -79.61 42.93 -11.43
C THR A 309 -78.31 42.21 -11.69
N ASN A 310 -77.49 42.79 -12.56
CA ASN A 310 -76.16 42.29 -12.86
C ASN A 310 -75.14 43.14 -12.12
N CYS A 311 -74.14 42.48 -11.54
CA CYS A 311 -72.96 43.15 -11.00
C CYS A 311 -71.69 42.60 -11.65
N THR A 312 -70.63 43.41 -11.63
CA THR A 312 -69.35 43.05 -12.25
C THR A 312 -68.55 42.14 -11.33
N ALA A 313 -68.11 41.00 -11.85
CA ALA A 313 -67.33 39.99 -11.12
C ALA A 313 -66.16 39.50 -11.96
N THR A 314 -65.06 40.24 -11.97
CA THR A 314 -63.91 39.98 -12.85
C THR A 314 -63.31 38.58 -12.66
N GLY A 315 -63.03 37.88 -13.76
CA GLY A 315 -62.35 36.58 -13.79
C GLY A 315 -63.28 35.37 -13.85
N VAL A 316 -64.60 35.57 -13.79
CA VAL A 316 -65.60 34.48 -13.77
C VAL A 316 -66.28 34.30 -15.13
N ASP A 317 -66.80 33.10 -15.41
CA ASP A 317 -67.63 32.78 -16.57
C ASP A 317 -68.85 31.92 -16.16
N ASN A 318 -69.66 31.47 -17.12
CA ASN A 318 -70.88 30.70 -16.87
C ASN A 318 -70.66 29.28 -16.31
N THR A 319 -69.42 28.82 -16.17
CA THR A 319 -69.08 27.52 -15.60
C THR A 319 -68.87 27.56 -14.08
N TYR A 320 -68.74 28.76 -13.50
CA TYR A 320 -68.54 28.93 -12.06
C TYR A 320 -69.85 28.76 -11.26
N LYS A 321 -69.72 28.16 -10.07
CA LYS A 321 -70.73 28.21 -9.01
C LYS A 321 -70.41 29.35 -8.07
N PHE A 322 -71.45 30.06 -7.65
CA PHE A 322 -71.30 31.27 -6.84
C PHE A 322 -71.92 31.10 -5.46
N PHE A 323 -71.23 31.65 -4.49
CA PHE A 323 -71.75 31.92 -3.16
C PHE A 323 -71.68 33.43 -2.97
N VAL A 324 -72.84 34.05 -2.82
CA VAL A 324 -72.96 35.49 -2.58
C VAL A 324 -73.34 35.69 -1.13
N THR A 325 -72.66 36.63 -0.49
CA THR A 325 -72.97 37.08 0.86
C THR A 325 -73.55 38.49 0.76
N PRO A 326 -74.89 38.63 0.77
CA PRO A 326 -75.52 39.93 0.79
C PRO A 326 -75.06 40.75 1.99
N SER A 327 -74.91 42.06 1.81
CA SER A 327 -74.62 43.01 2.87
C SER A 327 -75.76 44.01 2.98
N ASN A 328 -76.13 44.37 4.21
CA ASN A 328 -77.11 45.42 4.51
C ASN A 328 -78.47 45.28 3.81
N LEU A 329 -79.05 44.07 3.80
CA LEU A 329 -80.39 43.84 3.25
C LEU A 329 -81.45 44.67 3.99
N GLU A 330 -82.28 45.38 3.23
CA GLU A 330 -83.43 46.11 3.74
C GLU A 330 -84.45 45.17 4.40
N THR A 331 -85.21 45.67 5.38
CA THR A 331 -86.27 44.88 6.01
C THR A 331 -87.27 44.39 4.96
N TYR A 332 -87.61 43.09 5.02
CA TYR A 332 -88.44 42.38 4.04
C TYR A 332 -87.79 42.10 2.67
N LEU A 333 -86.54 42.48 2.44
CA LEU A 333 -85.79 42.05 1.26
C LEU A 333 -85.07 40.72 1.55
N ALA A 334 -85.35 39.72 0.72
CA ALA A 334 -84.67 38.42 0.79
C ALA A 334 -83.80 38.23 -0.45
N PHE A 335 -82.56 37.78 -0.25
CA PHE A 335 -81.77 37.21 -1.33
C PHE A 335 -82.41 35.91 -1.81
N ASN A 336 -82.61 35.77 -3.11
CA ASN A 336 -83.24 34.61 -3.70
C ASN A 336 -82.22 33.70 -4.39
N SER A 337 -81.42 34.25 -5.31
CA SER A 337 -80.43 33.47 -6.04
C SER A 337 -79.30 34.34 -6.61
N ALA A 338 -78.18 33.70 -6.94
CA ALA A 338 -77.11 34.31 -7.74
C ALA A 338 -76.57 33.29 -8.74
N SER A 339 -76.29 33.74 -9.96
CA SER A 339 -75.70 32.90 -11.01
C SER A 339 -74.88 33.77 -11.96
N SER A 340 -73.91 33.18 -12.67
CA SER A 340 -73.28 33.88 -13.78
C SER A 340 -74.14 33.76 -15.04
N THR A 341 -74.37 34.90 -15.68
CA THR A 341 -75.08 34.99 -16.97
C THR A 341 -74.13 35.28 -18.14
N GLY A 342 -72.82 35.42 -17.86
CA GLY A 342 -71.80 35.74 -18.85
C GLY A 342 -70.43 36.00 -18.22
N THR A 343 -69.43 36.25 -19.05
CA THR A 343 -68.07 36.59 -18.60
C THR A 343 -68.07 37.87 -17.77
N ASN A 344 -67.40 37.81 -16.61
CA ASN A 344 -67.28 38.91 -15.66
C ASN A 344 -68.60 39.41 -15.05
N VAL A 345 -69.65 38.60 -15.07
CA VAL A 345 -70.99 39.01 -14.59
C VAL A 345 -71.55 37.99 -13.62
N ILE A 346 -72.04 38.48 -12.49
CA ILE A 346 -72.96 37.77 -11.61
C ILE A 346 -74.31 38.48 -11.70
N GLN A 347 -75.35 37.72 -12.03
CA GLN A 347 -76.72 38.14 -11.85
C GLN A 347 -77.17 37.73 -10.45
N VAL A 348 -77.68 38.68 -9.69
CA VAL A 348 -78.30 38.44 -8.39
C VAL A 348 -79.80 38.70 -8.48
N GLN A 349 -80.57 37.92 -7.74
CA GLN A 349 -82.02 38.06 -7.63
C GLN A 349 -82.40 38.27 -6.18
N VAL A 350 -83.31 39.23 -5.96
CA VAL A 350 -83.93 39.49 -4.66
C VAL A 350 -85.43 39.42 -4.77
N PHE A 351 -86.09 39.18 -3.64
CA PHE A 351 -87.53 39.08 -3.52
C PHE A 351 -88.03 39.96 -2.37
N ASN A 352 -89.05 40.77 -2.64
CA ASN A 352 -89.76 41.53 -1.61
C ASN A 352 -90.78 40.61 -0.93
N THR A 353 -90.50 40.22 0.30
CA THR A 353 -91.36 39.35 1.12
C THR A 353 -92.56 40.07 1.73
N SER A 354 -92.66 41.40 1.60
CA SER A 354 -93.84 42.14 2.05
C SER A 354 -95.06 41.83 1.19
N THR A 355 -96.23 41.78 1.81
CA THR A 355 -97.51 41.55 1.16
C THR A 355 -98.23 42.83 0.72
N SER A 356 -97.74 44.01 1.13
CA SER A 356 -98.44 45.28 0.87
C SER A 356 -97.52 46.50 0.67
N THR A 357 -96.23 46.43 1.00
CA THR A 357 -95.32 47.58 0.93
C THR A 357 -94.28 47.41 -0.18
N PRO A 358 -94.24 48.30 -1.19
CA PRO A 358 -93.09 48.41 -2.07
C PRO A 358 -91.82 48.78 -1.28
N LEU A 359 -90.67 48.24 -1.69
CA LEU A 359 -89.36 48.53 -1.10
C LEU A 359 -88.54 49.39 -2.04
N THR A 360 -87.90 50.44 -1.51
CA THR A 360 -86.81 51.12 -2.23
C THR A 360 -85.51 50.48 -1.78
N ILE A 361 -84.78 49.89 -2.72
CA ILE A 361 -83.55 49.14 -2.46
C ILE A 361 -82.37 50.05 -2.75
N ALA A 362 -81.47 50.23 -1.79
CA ALA A 362 -80.26 51.01 -2.01
C ALA A 362 -79.20 50.15 -2.73
N SER A 363 -78.27 50.81 -3.42
CA SER A 363 -77.10 50.14 -3.98
C SER A 363 -76.16 49.72 -2.85
N HIS A 364 -75.75 48.45 -2.81
CA HIS A 364 -74.82 47.91 -1.82
C HIS A 364 -73.68 47.15 -2.47
N THR A 365 -72.55 47.06 -1.78
CA THR A 365 -71.43 46.21 -2.20
C THR A 365 -71.55 44.85 -1.53
N TRP A 366 -71.75 43.80 -2.32
CA TRP A 366 -71.87 42.43 -1.84
C TRP A 366 -70.58 41.66 -2.11
N ALA A 367 -70.25 40.73 -1.20
CA ALA A 367 -69.12 39.84 -1.38
C ALA A 367 -69.56 38.58 -2.13
N TRP A 368 -68.68 38.05 -2.96
CA TRP A 368 -68.91 36.81 -3.69
C TRP A 368 -67.67 35.91 -3.68
N MET A 369 -67.93 34.61 -3.69
CA MET A 369 -66.96 33.55 -3.92
C MET A 369 -67.43 32.77 -5.15
N ALA A 370 -66.53 32.49 -6.08
CA ALA A 370 -66.78 31.71 -7.27
C ALA A 370 -65.84 30.50 -7.29
N ILE A 371 -66.39 29.31 -7.52
CA ILE A 371 -65.66 28.05 -7.59
C ILE A 371 -66.03 27.32 -8.88
N LYS A 372 -65.05 26.73 -9.55
CA LYS A 372 -65.25 25.90 -10.74
C LYS A 372 -65.01 24.43 -10.42
#